data_AF-A0A7V3AH58-F1
#
_entry.id   AF-A0A7V3AH58-F1
#
_cell.length_a   1.000
_cell.length_b   1.000
_cell.length_c   1.000
_cell.angle_alpha   90.00
_cell.angle_beta   90.00
_cell.angle_gamma   90.00
#
_symmetry.space_group_name_H-M   'P 1'
#
loop_
_entity.id
_entity.type
_entity.pdbx_description
1 polymer ?
#
loop_
_entity_poly.entity_id
_entity_poly.type
_entity_poly.pdbx_seq_one_letter_code
_entity_poly.pdbx_strand_id
1 'polypeptide(L)'
;MITSYHLAAGGVLKQNLDDDEMRAAVRSGEGLLWVNHEYPNPVFVSSYTHDDHRAGKRKTADQIMAEKLSVGGTVVHVRLGSDGWRPVVPSPYNRRITAAYPEIAISGPAGKVLESAIGSLANCSGGRTPWMTALSC
;
A
#
# COMPACT_ATOMS: atom_id res chain seq x y z
N MET A 1 3.16 -5.70 -12.17
CA MET A 1 4.41 -6.09 -11.50
C MET A 1 4.01 -6.83 -10.23
N ILE A 2 4.28 -8.12 -10.11
CA ILE A 2 3.89 -8.91 -8.93
C ILE A 2 5.02 -8.78 -7.91
N THR A 3 4.80 -8.00 -6.86
CA THR A 3 5.73 -7.92 -5.73
C THR A 3 5.22 -8.82 -4.61
N SER A 4 5.82 -10.00 -4.49
CA SER A 4 5.50 -10.96 -3.44
C SER A 4 6.27 -10.61 -2.16
N TYR A 5 5.59 -10.09 -1.14
CA TYR A 5 6.18 -9.89 0.18
C TYR A 5 5.91 -11.11 1.07
N HIS A 6 6.98 -11.76 1.54
CA HIS A 6 6.90 -12.76 2.62
C HIS A 6 7.00 -12.03 3.96
N LEU A 7 5.96 -12.13 4.79
CA LEU A 7 6.04 -11.67 6.18
C LEU A 7 6.43 -12.85 7.07
N ALA A 8 7.58 -12.71 7.74
CA ALA A 8 7.98 -13.62 8.79
C ALA A 8 6.99 -13.51 9.97
N ALA A 9 6.53 -14.66 10.45
CA ALA A 9 5.69 -14.88 11.62
C ALA A 9 4.22 -14.45 11.53
N GLY A 10 3.34 -15.44 11.28
CA GLY A 10 2.01 -15.57 11.90
C GLY A 10 0.89 -14.62 11.49
N GLY A 11 1.19 -13.46 10.91
CA GLY A 11 0.21 -12.48 10.46
C GLY A 11 -0.27 -12.75 9.03
N VAL A 12 -1.54 -13.09 8.87
CA VAL A 12 -2.17 -13.25 7.55
C VAL A 12 -2.36 -11.86 6.92
N LEU A 13 -1.73 -11.62 5.76
CA LEU A 13 -2.05 -10.49 4.86
C LEU A 13 -3.44 -10.69 4.26
N LYS A 14 -4.28 -9.67 4.36
CA LYS A 14 -5.69 -9.67 3.99
C LYS A 14 -5.98 -8.52 3.04
N GLN A 15 -6.43 -8.85 1.84
CA GLN A 15 -6.88 -7.92 0.81
C GLN A 15 -8.08 -8.60 0.12
N ASN A 16 -9.21 -7.89 -0.02
CA ASN A 16 -10.45 -8.43 -0.62
C ASN A 16 -10.92 -9.74 0.04
N LEU A 17 -11.16 -9.69 1.35
CA LEU A 17 -11.56 -10.86 2.13
C LEU A 17 -12.89 -11.44 1.66
N ASP A 18 -12.92 -12.75 1.44
CA ASP A 18 -14.18 -13.49 1.32
C ASP A 18 -14.80 -13.78 2.70
N ASP A 19 -16.02 -14.34 2.71
CA ASP A 19 -16.80 -14.59 3.92
C ASP A 19 -16.10 -15.56 4.89
N ASP A 20 -15.39 -16.56 4.40
CA ASP A 20 -14.71 -17.55 5.25
C ASP A 20 -13.44 -16.96 5.87
N GLU A 21 -12.76 -16.09 5.15
CA GLU A 21 -11.60 -15.36 5.64
C GLU A 21 -11.96 -14.25 6.63
N MET A 22 -13.10 -13.60 6.43
CA MET A 22 -13.72 -12.71 7.42
C MET A 22 -14.01 -13.50 8.70
N ARG A 23 -14.61 -14.69 8.59
CA ARG A 23 -14.85 -15.58 9.74
C ARG A 23 -13.54 -16.00 10.41
N ALA A 24 -12.50 -16.33 9.65
CA ALA A 24 -11.19 -16.67 10.20
C ALA A 24 -10.51 -15.48 10.91
N ALA A 25 -10.67 -14.24 10.40
CA ALA A 25 -10.21 -13.02 11.06
C ALA A 25 -10.88 -12.83 12.42
N VAL A 26 -12.20 -13.01 12.46
CA VAL A 26 -12.98 -12.89 13.69
C VAL A 26 -12.56 -13.96 14.71
N ARG A 27 -12.26 -15.19 14.26
CA ARG A 27 -11.76 -16.25 15.14
C ARG A 27 -10.38 -15.96 15.74
N SER A 28 -9.45 -15.37 14.98
CA SER A 28 -8.13 -15.01 15.50
C SER A 28 -8.13 -13.71 16.32
N GLY A 29 -9.08 -12.81 16.04
CA GLY A 29 -9.14 -11.48 16.62
C GLY A 29 -8.01 -10.56 16.15
N GLU A 30 -7.22 -10.94 15.15
CA GLU A 30 -6.03 -10.19 14.68
C GLU A 30 -5.70 -10.53 13.22
N GLY A 31 -5.12 -9.58 12.48
CA GLY A 31 -4.67 -9.78 11.11
C GLY A 31 -3.91 -8.59 10.52
N LEU A 32 -3.35 -8.77 9.32
CA LEU A 32 -2.67 -7.71 8.57
C LEU A 32 -3.52 -7.33 7.36
N LEU A 33 -3.78 -6.04 7.15
CA LEU A 33 -4.49 -5.53 5.99
C LEU A 33 -3.49 -4.97 4.98
N TRP A 34 -3.69 -5.27 3.70
CA TRP A 34 -3.09 -4.47 2.62
C TRP A 34 -4.11 -3.46 2.12
N VAL A 35 -3.73 -2.18 2.12
CA VAL A 35 -4.58 -1.07 1.68
C VAL A 35 -3.86 -0.27 0.60
N ASN A 36 -4.49 -0.17 -0.57
CA ASN A 36 -4.02 0.63 -1.69
C ASN A 36 -4.28 2.13 -1.47
N HIS A 37 -3.41 2.98 -2.03
CA HIS A 37 -3.53 4.43 -2.09
C HIS A 37 -3.29 4.88 -3.54
N GLU A 38 -4.38 5.06 -4.29
CA GLU A 38 -4.34 5.16 -5.75
C GLU A 38 -3.81 6.51 -6.25
N TYR A 39 -4.48 7.61 -5.88
CA TYR A 39 -4.15 8.96 -6.34
C TYR A 39 -4.22 9.98 -5.20
N PRO A 40 -3.37 11.02 -5.24
CA PRO A 40 -3.53 12.14 -4.34
C PRO A 40 -4.68 13.03 -4.80
N ASN A 41 -5.29 13.76 -3.87
CA ASN A 41 -5.93 15.02 -4.21
C ASN A 41 -4.90 16.15 -4.03
N PRO A 42 -4.40 16.78 -5.11
CA PRO A 42 -3.31 17.76 -5.04
C PRO A 42 -3.65 18.98 -4.17
N VAL A 43 -4.93 19.38 -4.12
CA VAL A 43 -5.36 20.53 -3.31
C VAL A 43 -5.09 20.28 -1.82
N PHE A 44 -5.32 19.05 -1.35
CA PHE A 44 -5.15 18.69 0.06
C PHE A 44 -3.74 18.23 0.41
N VAL A 45 -3.01 17.64 -0.53
CA VAL A 45 -1.70 17.02 -0.27
C VAL A 45 -0.55 17.99 -0.53
N SER A 46 -0.61 18.75 -1.62
CA SER A 46 0.50 19.60 -2.08
C SER A 46 0.11 21.08 -2.21
N SER A 47 -1.13 21.43 -1.86
CA SER A 47 -1.72 22.76 -2.09
C SER A 47 -1.68 23.19 -3.57
N TYR A 48 -1.43 22.27 -4.50
CA TYR A 48 -1.43 22.55 -5.93
C TYR A 48 -2.87 22.57 -6.43
N THR A 49 -3.30 23.73 -6.93
CA THR A 49 -4.70 23.95 -7.29
C THR A 49 -4.97 23.78 -8.78
N HIS A 50 -6.25 23.71 -9.13
CA HIS A 50 -6.65 23.72 -10.53
C HIS A 50 -6.35 25.08 -11.21
N ASP A 51 -6.35 26.18 -10.45
CA ASP A 51 -5.92 27.50 -10.95
C ASP A 51 -4.43 27.53 -11.30
N ASP A 52 -3.58 26.93 -10.47
CA ASP A 52 -2.15 26.80 -10.77
C ASP A 52 -1.93 26.03 -12.08
N HIS A 53 -2.68 24.94 -12.28
CA HIS A 53 -2.64 24.17 -13.51
C HIS A 53 -3.10 24.98 -14.73
N ARG A 54 -4.22 25.72 -14.63
CA ARG A 54 -4.72 26.58 -15.71
C ARG A 54 -3.74 27.71 -16.05
N ALA A 55 -3.03 28.22 -15.06
CA ALA A 55 -1.99 29.23 -15.24
C ALA A 55 -0.67 28.66 -15.80
N GLY A 56 -0.60 27.34 -16.09
CA GLY A 56 0.60 26.70 -16.62
C GLY A 56 1.75 26.59 -15.62
N LYS A 57 1.49 26.76 -14.32
CA LYS A 57 2.52 26.61 -13.28
C LYS A 57 2.94 25.15 -13.19
N ARG A 58 4.23 24.92 -12.96
CA ARG A 58 4.76 23.58 -12.68
C ARG A 58 4.77 23.32 -11.19
N LYS A 59 4.56 22.06 -10.80
CA LYS A 59 4.74 21.63 -9.41
C LYS A 59 6.20 21.78 -8.99
N THR A 60 6.41 22.18 -7.74
CA THR A 60 7.74 22.15 -7.12
C THR A 60 8.15 20.72 -6.78
N ALA A 61 9.45 20.51 -6.53
CA ALA A 61 9.96 19.20 -6.10
C ALA A 61 9.29 18.73 -4.80
N ASP A 62 9.05 19.64 -3.85
CA ASP A 62 8.40 19.32 -2.57
C ASP A 62 6.93 18.93 -2.75
N GLN A 63 6.21 19.62 -3.65
CA GLN A 63 4.84 19.26 -3.99
C GLN A 63 4.76 17.86 -4.61
N ILE A 64 5.68 17.55 -5.52
CA ILE A 64 5.78 16.21 -6.13
C ILE A 64 6.12 15.18 -5.06
N MET A 65 7.05 15.47 -4.16
CA MET A 65 7.44 14.54 -3.10
C MET A 65 6.30 14.26 -2.13
N ALA A 66 5.57 15.29 -1.70
CA ALA A 66 4.38 15.13 -0.85
C ALA A 66 3.34 14.22 -1.50
N GLU A 67 3.08 14.43 -2.80
CA GLU A 67 2.17 13.56 -3.56
C GLU A 67 2.70 12.12 -3.67
N LYS A 68 3.98 11.93 -3.99
CA LYS A 68 4.60 10.61 -4.06
C LYS A 68 4.51 9.82 -2.74
N LEU A 69 4.61 10.51 -1.61
CA LEU A 69 4.49 9.92 -0.26
C LEU A 69 3.05 9.55 0.11
N SER A 70 2.07 10.17 -0.54
CA SER A 70 0.65 9.95 -0.24
C SER A 70 0.05 8.72 -0.94
N VAL A 71 0.64 8.25 -2.05
CA VAL A 71 0.18 7.09 -2.82
C VAL A 71 0.92 5.79 -2.43
N GLY A 72 0.59 4.70 -3.12
CA GLY A 72 1.23 3.39 -2.95
C GLY A 72 0.34 2.39 -2.21
N GLY A 73 0.88 1.81 -1.14
CA GLY A 73 0.19 0.82 -0.33
C GLY A 73 0.64 0.83 1.13
N THR A 74 -0.21 0.31 2.02
CA THR A 74 0.11 0.16 3.45
C THR A 74 -0.23 -1.24 3.92
N VAL A 75 0.70 -1.84 4.66
CA VAL A 75 0.39 -2.97 5.54
C VAL A 75 -0.01 -2.42 6.90
N VAL A 76 -1.23 -2.72 7.35
CA VAL A 76 -1.76 -2.29 8.66
C VAL A 76 -2.05 -3.52 9.50
N HIS A 77 -1.38 -3.65 10.63
CA HIS A 77 -1.74 -4.62 11.64
C HIS A 77 -2.99 -4.16 12.38
N VAL A 78 -4.03 -4.99 12.42
CA VAL A 78 -5.30 -4.74 13.11
C VAL A 78 -5.63 -5.83 14.12
N ARG A 79 -6.24 -5.46 15.23
CA ARG A 79 -6.74 -6.35 16.29
C ARG A 79 -8.17 -5.99 16.66
N LEU A 80 -9.00 -7.00 16.90
CA LEU A 80 -10.37 -6.88 17.39
C LEU A 80 -10.33 -6.69 18.91
N GLY A 81 -10.77 -5.51 19.38
CA GLY A 81 -11.00 -5.22 20.79
C GLY A 81 -12.50 -5.21 21.13
N SER A 82 -12.84 -4.79 22.35
CA SER A 82 -14.25 -4.61 22.78
C SER A 82 -15.02 -3.64 21.88
N ASP A 83 -14.34 -2.63 21.35
CA ASP A 83 -14.93 -1.54 20.58
C ASP A 83 -14.78 -1.75 19.06
N GLY A 84 -14.47 -2.98 18.63
CA GLY A 84 -14.24 -3.34 17.23
C GLY A 84 -12.76 -3.38 16.82
N TRP A 85 -12.52 -3.45 15.51
CA TRP A 85 -11.18 -3.53 14.93
C TRP A 85 -10.42 -2.21 15.09
N ARG A 86 -9.18 -2.29 15.56
CA ARG A 86 -8.28 -1.14 15.73
C ARG A 86 -6.90 -1.44 15.15
N PRO A 87 -6.21 -0.46 14.57
CA PRO A 87 -4.80 -0.59 14.24
C PRO A 87 -3.95 -0.83 15.49
N VAL A 88 -2.96 -1.72 15.38
CA VAL A 88 -1.96 -1.94 16.43
C VAL A 88 -0.77 -1.01 16.16
N VAL A 89 -0.53 -0.06 17.06
CA VAL A 89 0.54 0.93 16.94
C VAL A 89 1.28 1.08 18.28
N PRO A 90 2.60 0.92 18.33
CA PRO A 90 3.47 0.49 17.24
C PRO A 90 3.28 -1.00 16.92
N SER A 91 3.50 -1.39 15.66
CA SER A 91 3.62 -2.79 15.26
C SER A 91 4.78 -2.96 14.28
N PRO A 92 5.61 -4.01 14.43
CA PRO A 92 6.71 -4.28 13.50
C PRO A 92 6.23 -4.67 12.09
N TYR A 93 4.95 -5.03 11.94
CA TYR A 93 4.35 -5.38 10.64
C TYR A 93 3.88 -4.16 9.86
N ASN A 94 3.68 -3.02 10.51
CA ASN A 94 3.20 -1.82 9.84
C ASN A 94 4.27 -1.31 8.87
N ARG A 95 3.91 -1.18 7.59
CA ARG A 95 4.86 -0.76 6.55
C ARG A 95 4.17 0.10 5.50
N ARG A 96 4.88 1.13 5.04
CA ARG A 96 4.52 1.91 3.85
C ARG A 96 5.36 1.52 2.64
N ILE A 97 4.66 1.38 1.52
CA ILE A 97 5.22 1.44 0.17
C ILE A 97 4.58 2.67 -0.47
N THR A 98 5.40 3.55 -1.00
CA THR A 98 5.00 4.82 -1.60
C THR A 98 5.56 4.90 -3.02
N ALA A 99 5.27 5.97 -3.76
CA ALA A 99 5.95 6.21 -5.03
C ALA A 99 7.41 6.68 -4.86
N ALA A 100 7.82 7.01 -3.64
CA ALA A 100 9.16 7.50 -3.33
C ALA A 100 10.09 6.41 -2.76
N TYR A 101 9.55 5.38 -2.14
CA TYR A 101 10.30 4.28 -1.53
C TYR A 101 9.34 3.13 -1.15
N PRO A 102 9.82 1.90 -0.95
CA PRO A 102 11.21 1.45 -1.05
C PRO A 102 11.62 1.23 -2.51
N GLU A 103 12.88 0.87 -2.71
CA GLU A 103 13.30 0.15 -3.91
C GLU A 103 12.65 -1.25 -3.92
N ILE A 104 12.09 -1.62 -5.07
CA ILE A 104 11.34 -2.85 -5.29
C ILE A 104 12.07 -3.65 -6.37
N ALA A 105 12.47 -4.87 -6.03
CA ALA A 105 13.09 -5.78 -6.99
C ALA A 105 12.10 -6.17 -8.11
N ILE A 106 12.58 -6.17 -9.35
CA ILE A 106 11.83 -6.63 -10.50
C ILE A 106 12.26 -8.06 -10.80
N SER A 107 11.28 -8.97 -10.84
CA SER A 107 11.49 -10.38 -11.09
C SER A 107 10.91 -10.82 -12.44
N GLY A 108 11.11 -12.09 -12.79
CA GLY A 108 10.67 -12.65 -14.07
C GLY A 108 11.52 -12.16 -15.25
N PRO A 109 11.02 -12.30 -16.49
CA PRO A 109 11.80 -11.96 -17.69
C PRO A 109 12.29 -10.50 -17.74
N ALA A 110 11.52 -9.56 -17.20
CA ALA A 110 11.87 -8.14 -17.14
C ALA A 110 13.07 -7.84 -16.21
N GLY A 111 13.30 -8.69 -15.20
CA GLY A 111 14.42 -8.56 -14.26
C GLY A 111 15.80 -8.69 -14.94
N LYS A 112 15.85 -9.20 -16.18
CA LYS A 112 17.08 -9.26 -16.99
C LYS A 112 17.49 -7.92 -17.59
N VAL A 113 16.57 -6.95 -17.61
CA VAL A 113 16.75 -5.63 -18.22
C VAL A 113 16.79 -4.53 -17.16
N LEU A 114 15.98 -4.68 -16.11
CA LEU A 114 15.91 -3.74 -15.00
C LEU A 114 15.81 -4.53 -13.70
N GLU A 115 16.76 -4.36 -12.80
CA GLU A 115 16.85 -5.13 -11.55
C GLU A 115 15.84 -4.65 -10.50
N SER A 116 15.57 -3.35 -10.46
CA SER A 116 14.71 -2.72 -9.46
C SER A 116 14.02 -1.45 -9.96
N ALA A 117 12.98 -1.03 -9.24
CA ALA A 117 12.31 0.25 -9.43
C ALA A 117 12.02 0.92 -8.08
N ILE A 118 11.91 2.25 -8.08
CA ILE A 118 11.55 3.00 -6.88
C ILE A 118 10.03 3.06 -6.73
N GLY A 119 9.54 2.45 -5.66
CA GLY A 119 8.17 2.63 -5.19
C GLY A 119 7.08 2.04 -6.08
N SER A 120 5.84 2.35 -5.74
CA SER A 120 4.63 2.00 -6.49
C SER A 120 3.61 3.14 -6.38
N LEU A 121 2.82 3.35 -7.44
CA LEU A 121 1.81 4.41 -7.53
C LEU A 121 0.64 3.96 -8.39
N ALA A 122 -0.49 4.67 -8.30
CA ALA A 122 -1.73 4.32 -9.02
C ALA A 122 -2.27 2.93 -8.66
N ASN A 123 -1.94 2.44 -7.46
CA ASN A 123 -2.46 1.19 -6.90
C ASN A 123 -3.96 1.33 -6.69
N CYS A 124 -4.77 0.71 -7.54
CA CYS A 124 -6.22 0.76 -7.54
C CYS A 124 -6.79 -0.48 -6.82
N SER A 125 -6.51 -1.65 -7.37
CA SER A 125 -7.08 -2.92 -6.95
C SER A 125 -5.99 -3.93 -6.61
N GLY A 126 -6.36 -5.20 -6.53
CA GLY A 126 -5.43 -6.26 -6.26
C GLY A 126 -6.11 -7.52 -5.80
N GLY A 127 -5.37 -8.35 -5.10
CA GLY A 127 -5.88 -9.63 -4.65
C GLY A 127 -4.90 -10.34 -3.75
N ARG A 128 -5.37 -11.39 -3.13
CA ARG A 128 -4.54 -12.26 -2.29
C ARG A 128 -4.28 -13.56 -3.03
N THR A 129 -3.06 -14.06 -2.89
CA THR A 129 -2.70 -15.37 -3.42
C THR A 129 -3.01 -16.47 -2.38
N PRO A 130 -3.24 -17.73 -2.81
CA PRO A 130 -3.43 -18.86 -1.90
C PRO A 130 -2.24 -19.12 -0.93
N TRP A 131 -1.04 -18.66 -1.29
CA TRP A 131 0.16 -18.72 -0.45
C TRP A 131 0.42 -17.42 0.33
N MET A 132 -0.63 -16.67 0.63
CA MET A 132 -0.62 -15.61 1.64
C MET A 132 0.17 -14.35 1.27
N THR A 133 0.28 -14.03 -0.02
CA THR A 133 0.88 -12.75 -0.48
C THR A 133 -0.18 -11.82 -1.06
N ALA A 134 0.05 -10.51 -0.98
CA ALA A 134 -0.80 -9.48 -1.59
C ALA A 134 -0.32 -9.12 -3.00
N LEU A 135 -1.26 -8.86 -3.90
CA LEU A 135 -1.07 -8.31 -5.23
C LEU A 135 -1.68 -6.91 -5.25
N SER A 136 -0.99 -5.95 -5.87
CA SER A 136 -1.50 -4.59 -6.01
C SER A 136 -1.31 -4.14 -7.46
N CYS A 137 -2.36 -3.53 -8.01
CA CYS A 137 -2.43 -3.08 -9.39
C CYS A 137 -3.04 -1.69 -9.46
#